data_AF-A0A7G9ZBY2-F1
#
_entry.id   AF-A0A7G9ZBY2-F1
#
_cell.length_a   1.000
_cell.length_b   1.000
_cell.length_c   1.000
_cell.angle_alpha   90.00
_cell.angle_beta   90.00
_cell.angle_gamma   90.00
#
_symmetry.space_group_name_H-M   'P 1'
#
loop_
_entity.id
_entity.type
_entity.pdbx_description
1 polymer ?
#
loop_
_entity_poly.entity_id
_entity_poly.type
_entity_poly.pdbx_seq_one_letter_code
_entity_poly.pdbx_strand_id
1 'polypeptide(L)'
;MDNKKIGSDFFLEAIRQEKTVRGELKVEDGKKLEEIFKLVFKKANKSIDYHGALFPDFWKNLKEDTEEAVKRIDRIRFLVDKRLDIERLKGDPKISWLFELAKKYSQKLWIAQAKVKLPHMIFVDDLFFRVEKPHEIGEICNENFIAVNPLVEMPGDLSTWMNYTTSRDLYNSQFAIGIPQEVINNVGMSEGDMAAVQEFIKKQPDIYDYLDEAVCIIKNYFDKERITLEVINDPEYDKETLFLCIKTDRDLDDALKRLKKIDEEWLFDKIEELDDRLVIDIIP
;
A
#
# COMPACT_ATOMS: atom_id res chain seq x y z
N MET A 1 0.93 24.08 -13.13
CA MET A 1 0.62 23.46 -14.44
C MET A 1 -0.89 23.39 -14.57
N ASP A 2 -1.45 23.87 -15.68
CA ASP A 2 -2.90 23.90 -15.90
C ASP A 2 -3.48 22.50 -16.06
N ASN A 3 -4.45 22.12 -15.23
CA ASN A 3 -5.26 20.92 -15.39
C ASN A 3 -6.15 21.08 -16.64
N LYS A 4 -5.61 20.80 -17.81
CA LYS A 4 -6.40 20.78 -19.05
C LYS A 4 -7.22 19.49 -19.10
N LYS A 5 -8.46 19.62 -19.57
CA LYS A 5 -9.28 18.48 -19.97
C LYS A 5 -8.66 17.88 -21.23
N ILE A 6 -8.46 16.58 -21.22
CA ILE A 6 -7.85 15.83 -22.31
C ILE A 6 -8.85 14.78 -22.79
N GLY A 7 -9.00 14.69 -24.12
CA GLY A 7 -9.83 13.64 -24.71
C GLY A 7 -9.18 12.26 -24.56
N SER A 8 -10.01 11.24 -24.39
CA SER A 8 -9.62 9.82 -24.38
C SER A 8 -8.63 9.44 -25.49
N ASP A 9 -8.87 9.87 -26.72
CA ASP A 9 -8.04 9.52 -27.88
C ASP A 9 -6.64 10.12 -27.78
N PHE A 10 -6.52 11.37 -27.32
CA PHE A 10 -5.22 12.00 -27.07
C PHE A 10 -4.44 11.25 -26.01
N PHE A 11 -5.12 10.80 -24.95
CA PHE A 11 -4.47 10.10 -23.85
C PHE A 11 -4.00 8.70 -24.25
N LEU A 12 -4.82 7.96 -25.00
CA LEU A 12 -4.41 6.70 -25.62
C LEU A 12 -3.19 6.89 -26.51
N GLU A 13 -3.18 7.94 -27.33
CA GLU A 13 -2.03 8.26 -28.18
C GLU A 13 -0.78 8.62 -27.36
N ALA A 14 -0.94 9.35 -26.27
CA ALA A 14 0.15 9.68 -25.37
C ALA A 14 0.75 8.43 -24.72
N ILE A 15 -0.07 7.50 -24.22
CA ILE A 15 0.43 6.23 -23.68
C ILE A 15 1.15 5.42 -24.78
N ARG A 16 0.59 5.36 -26.00
CA ARG A 16 1.22 4.65 -27.13
C ARG A 16 2.60 5.22 -27.44
N GLN A 17 2.72 6.54 -27.44
CA GLN A 17 3.94 7.28 -27.73
C GLN A 17 4.84 7.50 -26.49
N GLU A 18 4.49 6.92 -25.34
CA GLU A 18 5.21 7.07 -24.06
C GLU A 18 5.45 8.54 -23.65
N LYS A 19 4.51 9.42 -24.02
CA LYS A 19 4.56 10.83 -23.70
C LYS A 19 4.00 11.08 -22.30
N THR A 20 4.72 11.90 -21.53
CA THR A 20 4.22 12.42 -20.25
C THR A 20 2.95 13.22 -20.49
N VAL A 21 1.85 12.79 -19.88
CA VAL A 21 0.56 13.48 -19.95
C VAL A 21 -0.07 13.49 -18.57
N ARG A 22 -0.62 14.65 -18.22
CA ARG A 22 -1.43 14.87 -17.02
C ARG A 22 -2.70 15.58 -17.42
N GLY A 23 -3.86 15.04 -17.05
CA GLY A 23 -5.11 15.72 -17.28
C GLY A 23 -6.33 14.98 -16.74
N GLU A 24 -7.45 15.70 -16.70
CA GLU A 24 -8.76 15.07 -16.51
C GLU A 24 -9.23 14.50 -17.84
N LEU A 25 -9.55 13.22 -17.84
CA LEU A 25 -10.08 12.49 -18.97
C LEU A 25 -11.57 12.25 -18.77
N LYS A 26 -12.37 12.79 -19.69
CA LYS A 26 -13.78 12.42 -19.82
C LYS A 26 -13.87 11.20 -20.72
N VAL A 27 -14.26 10.07 -20.14
CA VAL A 27 -14.57 8.86 -20.87
C VAL A 27 -16.04 8.96 -21.26
N GLU A 28 -16.34 9.20 -22.53
CA GLU A 28 -17.73 9.32 -23.01
C GLU A 28 -18.42 7.97 -23.25
N ASP A 29 -17.70 6.84 -23.15
CA ASP A 29 -18.25 5.49 -23.30
C ASP A 29 -17.38 4.44 -22.58
N GLY A 30 -17.96 3.47 -21.87
CA GLY A 30 -17.26 2.44 -21.10
C GLY A 30 -16.25 1.62 -21.93
N LYS A 31 -16.46 1.50 -23.24
CA LYS A 31 -15.50 0.87 -24.18
C LYS A 31 -14.13 1.56 -24.19
N LYS A 32 -14.09 2.88 -24.08
CA LYS A 32 -12.84 3.64 -24.06
C LYS A 32 -12.05 3.38 -22.79
N LEU A 33 -12.74 3.09 -21.69
CA LEU A 33 -12.06 2.74 -20.44
C LEU A 33 -11.40 1.36 -20.53
N GLU A 34 -12.09 0.39 -21.11
CA GLU A 34 -11.53 -0.94 -21.35
C GLU A 34 -10.26 -0.85 -22.21
N GLU A 35 -10.27 -0.05 -23.28
CA GLU A 35 -9.08 0.17 -24.13
C GLU A 35 -7.89 0.75 -23.36
N ILE A 36 -8.15 1.67 -22.43
CA ILE A 36 -7.11 2.22 -21.55
C ILE A 36 -6.51 1.11 -20.68
N PHE A 37 -7.34 0.29 -20.04
CA PHE A 37 -6.86 -0.84 -19.22
C PHE A 37 -6.06 -1.83 -20.03
N LYS A 38 -6.53 -2.22 -21.22
CA LYS A 38 -5.79 -3.12 -22.12
C LYS A 38 -4.41 -2.58 -22.46
N LEU A 39 -4.34 -1.29 -22.80
CA LEU A 39 -3.07 -0.64 -23.13
C LEU A 39 -2.14 -0.58 -21.92
N VAL A 40 -2.68 -0.27 -20.74
CA VAL A 40 -1.93 -0.22 -19.48
C VAL A 40 -1.39 -1.61 -19.10
N PHE A 41 -2.21 -2.66 -19.18
CA PHE A 41 -1.79 -4.04 -18.92
C PHE A 41 -0.71 -4.51 -19.89
N LYS A 42 -0.83 -4.13 -21.17
CA LYS A 42 0.16 -4.41 -22.20
C LYS A 42 1.48 -3.66 -21.99
N LYS A 43 1.44 -2.44 -21.43
CA LYS A 43 2.63 -1.61 -21.19
C LYS A 43 3.34 -1.92 -19.87
N ALA A 44 2.64 -2.50 -18.88
CA ALA A 44 3.23 -2.92 -17.60
C ALA A 44 4.43 -3.84 -17.82
N ASN A 45 5.52 -3.68 -17.07
CA ASN A 45 6.74 -4.49 -17.18
C ASN A 45 7.09 -5.17 -15.86
N LYS A 46 6.76 -4.54 -14.74
CA LYS A 46 7.13 -4.95 -13.39
C LYS A 46 5.89 -5.23 -12.54
N SER A 47 4.96 -4.26 -12.46
CA SER A 47 3.85 -4.34 -11.50
C SER A 47 2.56 -3.71 -12.02
N ILE A 48 1.43 -4.25 -11.54
CA ILE A 48 0.11 -3.63 -11.64
C ILE A 48 -0.54 -3.70 -10.26
N ASP A 49 -0.99 -2.58 -9.72
CA ASP A 49 -1.72 -2.51 -8.46
C ASP A 49 -3.07 -1.83 -8.70
N TYR A 50 -4.16 -2.59 -8.64
CA TYR A 50 -5.53 -2.13 -8.82
C TYR A 50 -6.25 -2.05 -7.48
N HIS A 51 -6.85 -0.89 -7.19
CA HIS A 51 -7.69 -0.67 -6.02
C HIS A 51 -9.12 -0.35 -6.48
N GLY A 52 -10.15 -1.01 -5.95
CA GLY A 52 -11.54 -0.63 -6.24
C GLY A 52 -12.52 -1.78 -6.41
N ALA A 53 -13.58 -1.54 -7.18
CA ALA A 53 -14.65 -2.51 -7.38
C ALA A 53 -14.42 -3.45 -8.58
N LEU A 54 -14.58 -4.76 -8.36
CA LEU A 54 -14.52 -5.78 -9.40
C LEU A 54 -15.87 -5.95 -10.13
N PHE A 55 -16.23 -5.02 -11.01
CA PHE A 55 -17.48 -5.11 -11.79
C PHE A 55 -17.41 -6.22 -12.87
N PRO A 56 -18.22 -7.30 -12.79
CA PRO A 56 -18.03 -8.48 -13.64
C PRO A 56 -18.13 -8.19 -15.15
N ASP A 57 -19.02 -7.29 -15.56
CA ASP A 57 -19.20 -6.95 -16.98
C ASP A 57 -18.04 -6.15 -17.58
N PHE A 58 -17.27 -5.44 -16.76
CA PHE A 58 -16.03 -4.79 -17.18
C PHE A 58 -14.88 -5.79 -17.25
N TRP A 59 -14.66 -6.55 -16.17
CA TRP A 59 -13.51 -7.45 -16.05
C TRP A 59 -13.53 -8.62 -17.03
N LYS A 60 -14.71 -9.11 -17.43
CA LYS A 60 -14.79 -10.17 -18.46
C LYS A 60 -14.08 -9.79 -19.77
N ASN A 61 -14.01 -8.50 -20.10
CA ASN A 61 -13.42 -7.98 -21.32
C ASN A 61 -11.89 -7.79 -21.22
N LEU A 62 -11.32 -7.95 -20.02
CA LEU A 62 -9.88 -7.83 -19.71
C LEU A 62 -9.22 -9.18 -19.39
N LYS A 63 -9.93 -10.28 -19.61
CA LYS A 63 -9.44 -11.62 -19.25
C LYS A 63 -8.11 -11.96 -19.92
N GLU A 64 -8.06 -11.87 -21.23
CA GLU A 64 -6.86 -12.24 -22.01
C GLU A 64 -5.67 -11.35 -21.64
N ASP A 65 -5.88 -10.03 -21.53
CA ASP A 65 -4.84 -9.06 -21.16
C ASP A 65 -4.29 -9.32 -19.75
N THR A 66 -5.16 -9.70 -18.80
CA THR A 66 -4.75 -10.05 -17.42
C THR A 66 -3.96 -11.36 -17.40
N GLU A 67 -4.41 -12.36 -18.14
CA GLU A 67 -3.73 -13.66 -18.27
C GLU A 67 -2.36 -13.53 -18.95
N GLU A 68 -2.19 -12.62 -19.89
CA GLU A 68 -0.90 -12.30 -20.51
C GLU A 68 0.00 -11.55 -19.52
N ALA A 69 -0.53 -10.52 -18.86
CA ALA A 69 0.21 -9.71 -17.90
C ALA A 69 0.79 -10.58 -16.77
N VAL A 70 0.00 -11.46 -16.14
CA VAL A 70 0.47 -12.26 -14.99
C VAL A 70 1.62 -13.21 -15.36
N LYS A 71 1.70 -13.65 -16.62
CA LYS A 71 2.81 -14.49 -17.10
C LYS A 71 4.08 -13.66 -17.27
N ARG A 72 3.93 -12.42 -17.73
CA ARG A 72 5.02 -11.55 -18.16
C ARG A 72 5.65 -10.75 -17.01
N ILE A 73 4.85 -10.19 -16.11
CA ILE A 73 5.34 -9.26 -15.08
C ILE A 73 5.53 -9.96 -13.74
N ASP A 74 6.15 -9.27 -12.79
CA ASP A 74 6.53 -9.83 -11.50
C ASP A 74 5.36 -9.86 -10.51
N ARG A 75 4.54 -8.80 -10.51
CA ARG A 75 3.49 -8.60 -9.51
C ARG A 75 2.20 -8.01 -10.07
N ILE A 76 1.06 -8.56 -9.68
CA ILE A 76 -0.27 -7.97 -9.86
C ILE A 76 -1.02 -8.05 -8.53
N ARG A 77 -1.52 -6.92 -8.02
CA ARG A 77 -2.36 -6.89 -6.82
C ARG A 77 -3.71 -6.27 -7.11
N PHE A 78 -4.73 -6.90 -6.57
CA PHE A 78 -6.10 -6.40 -6.55
C PHE A 78 -6.51 -6.20 -5.09
N LEU A 79 -6.56 -4.95 -4.66
CA LEU A 79 -7.15 -4.59 -3.37
C LEU A 79 -8.59 -4.15 -3.62
N VAL A 80 -9.55 -4.96 -3.19
CA VAL A 80 -10.95 -4.79 -3.59
C VAL A 80 -11.78 -4.18 -2.47
N ASP A 81 -12.76 -3.36 -2.84
CA ASP A 81 -13.56 -2.57 -1.89
C ASP A 81 -14.29 -3.46 -0.85
N LYS A 82 -14.35 -3.01 0.41
CA LYS A 82 -15.03 -3.74 1.51
C LYS A 82 -16.50 -4.07 1.24
N ARG A 83 -17.15 -3.33 0.34
CA ARG A 83 -18.58 -3.45 0.04
C ARG A 83 -18.88 -4.59 -0.93
N LEU A 84 -17.86 -5.21 -1.52
CA LEU A 84 -18.04 -6.33 -2.44
C LEU A 84 -18.31 -7.63 -1.70
N ASP A 85 -19.21 -8.43 -2.24
CA ASP A 85 -19.39 -9.82 -1.84
C ASP A 85 -18.42 -10.70 -2.65
N ILE A 86 -17.27 -11.04 -2.04
CA ILE A 86 -16.22 -11.80 -2.71
C ILE A 86 -16.64 -13.23 -3.02
N GLU A 87 -17.42 -13.85 -2.13
CA GLU A 87 -17.90 -15.21 -2.34
C GLU A 87 -18.87 -15.27 -3.53
N ARG A 88 -19.73 -14.26 -3.66
CA ARG A 88 -20.56 -14.11 -4.85
C ARG A 88 -19.73 -13.92 -6.12
N LEU A 89 -18.67 -13.10 -6.09
CA LEU A 89 -17.81 -12.86 -7.27
C LEU A 89 -17.04 -14.12 -7.69
N LYS A 90 -16.59 -14.94 -6.73
CA LYS A 90 -15.97 -16.24 -7.02
C LYS A 90 -16.92 -17.19 -7.76
N GLY A 91 -18.24 -17.07 -7.54
CA GLY A 91 -19.26 -17.85 -8.23
C GLY A 91 -19.73 -17.27 -9.58
N ASP A 92 -19.39 -16.02 -9.91
CA ASP A 92 -19.89 -15.36 -11.11
C ASP A 92 -19.05 -15.75 -12.35
N PRO A 93 -19.63 -16.38 -13.40
CA PRO A 93 -18.88 -16.87 -14.56
C PRO A 93 -18.16 -15.77 -15.36
N LYS A 94 -18.55 -14.50 -15.20
CA LYS A 94 -17.90 -13.38 -15.90
C LYS A 94 -16.56 -13.00 -15.28
N ILE A 95 -16.32 -13.34 -14.00
CA ILE A 95 -15.12 -12.89 -13.27
C ILE A 95 -14.45 -13.98 -12.41
N SER A 96 -15.09 -15.13 -12.19
CA SER A 96 -14.53 -16.24 -11.41
C SER A 96 -13.15 -16.69 -11.91
N TRP A 97 -12.90 -16.55 -13.22
CA TRP A 97 -11.60 -16.81 -13.84
C TRP A 97 -10.44 -16.02 -13.20
N LEU A 98 -10.69 -14.81 -12.69
CA LEU A 98 -9.67 -13.96 -12.06
C LEU A 98 -9.20 -14.57 -10.73
N PHE A 99 -10.11 -15.15 -9.97
CA PHE A 99 -9.80 -15.83 -8.70
C PHE A 99 -9.07 -17.15 -8.94
N GLU A 100 -9.48 -17.92 -9.95
CA GLU A 100 -8.76 -19.13 -10.35
C GLU A 100 -7.35 -18.80 -10.89
N LEU A 101 -7.21 -17.69 -11.61
CA LEU A 101 -5.92 -17.19 -12.06
C LEU A 101 -5.03 -16.80 -10.88
N ALA A 102 -5.56 -16.10 -9.88
CA ALA A 102 -4.83 -15.74 -8.67
C ALA A 102 -4.38 -16.97 -7.89
N LYS A 103 -5.23 -18.01 -7.80
CA LYS A 103 -4.85 -19.29 -7.19
C LYS A 103 -3.73 -19.98 -7.97
N LYS A 104 -3.79 -19.98 -9.31
CA LYS A 104 -2.76 -20.60 -10.16
C LYS A 104 -1.42 -19.87 -10.11
N TYR A 105 -1.43 -18.55 -9.95
CA TYR A 105 -0.25 -17.69 -9.93
C TYR A 105 -0.11 -16.97 -8.58
N SER A 106 -0.28 -17.67 -7.46
CA SER A 106 -0.38 -17.05 -6.13
C SER A 106 0.85 -16.26 -5.69
N GLN A 107 2.02 -16.57 -6.26
CA GLN A 107 3.26 -15.80 -6.04
C GLN A 107 3.34 -14.50 -6.84
N LYS A 108 2.48 -14.29 -7.83
CA LYS A 108 2.47 -13.11 -8.71
C LYS A 108 1.18 -12.30 -8.63
N LEU A 109 0.03 -12.97 -8.58
CA LEU A 109 -1.29 -12.35 -8.60
C LEU A 109 -2.00 -12.55 -7.26
N TRP A 110 -2.26 -11.44 -6.57
CA TRP A 110 -2.95 -11.42 -5.29
C TRP A 110 -4.26 -10.66 -5.37
N ILE A 111 -5.29 -11.18 -4.70
CA ILE A 111 -6.59 -10.52 -4.54
C ILE A 111 -6.92 -10.51 -3.06
N ALA A 112 -7.15 -9.34 -2.49
CA ALA A 112 -7.55 -9.18 -1.10
C ALA A 112 -8.62 -8.11 -0.94
N GLN A 113 -9.50 -8.32 0.02
CA GLN A 113 -10.55 -7.36 0.36
C GLN A 113 -10.06 -6.39 1.42
N ALA A 114 -10.21 -5.10 1.15
CA ALA A 114 -9.93 -4.06 2.13
C ALA A 114 -10.99 -4.06 3.24
N LYS A 115 -10.59 -3.61 4.43
CA LYS A 115 -11.51 -3.34 5.56
C LYS A 115 -12.24 -2.01 5.45
N VAL A 116 -11.92 -1.23 4.42
CA VAL A 116 -12.38 0.15 4.20
C VAL A 116 -12.94 0.33 2.79
N LYS A 117 -13.66 1.44 2.58
CA LYS A 117 -14.05 1.85 1.24
C LYS A 117 -12.78 2.27 0.49
N LEU A 118 -12.62 1.83 -0.75
CA LEU A 118 -11.46 2.17 -1.56
C LEU A 118 -11.84 3.17 -2.64
N PRO A 119 -10.96 4.12 -2.97
CA PRO A 119 -11.01 4.80 -4.25
C PRO A 119 -10.74 3.80 -5.39
N HIS A 120 -11.28 4.08 -6.58
CA HIS A 120 -10.95 3.30 -7.77
C HIS A 120 -9.66 3.84 -8.38
N MET A 121 -8.57 3.08 -8.24
CA MET A 121 -7.23 3.48 -8.66
C MET A 121 -6.54 2.33 -9.38
N ILE A 122 -5.62 2.65 -10.28
CA ILE A 122 -4.67 1.68 -10.80
C ILE A 122 -3.29 2.32 -10.93
N PHE A 123 -2.28 1.62 -10.45
CA PHE A 123 -0.87 1.94 -10.58
C PHE A 123 -0.21 0.90 -11.47
N VAL A 124 0.65 1.33 -12.39
CA VAL A 124 1.44 0.42 -13.23
C VAL A 124 2.89 0.83 -13.26
N ASP A 125 3.76 -0.12 -12.94
CA ASP A 125 5.22 0.01 -12.81
C ASP A 125 5.68 1.15 -11.90
N ASP A 126 4.81 1.65 -11.02
CA ASP A 126 5.00 2.89 -10.24
C ASP A 126 5.16 4.17 -11.10
N LEU A 127 4.92 4.08 -12.42
CA LEU A 127 5.07 5.19 -13.40
C LEU A 127 3.73 5.70 -13.94
N PHE A 128 2.75 4.81 -14.04
CA PHE A 128 1.42 5.14 -14.53
C PHE A 128 0.44 5.11 -13.39
N PHE A 129 -0.44 6.11 -13.36
CA PHE A 129 -1.42 6.25 -12.31
C PHE A 129 -2.75 6.75 -12.84
N ARG A 130 -3.82 6.07 -12.46
CA ARG A 130 -5.21 6.47 -12.72
C ARG A 130 -5.99 6.51 -11.42
N VAL A 131 -6.86 7.50 -11.30
CA VAL A 131 -7.86 7.63 -10.23
C VAL A 131 -9.19 8.00 -10.84
N GLU A 132 -10.25 7.33 -10.42
CA GLU A 132 -11.62 7.76 -10.74
C GLU A 132 -12.10 8.79 -9.72
N LYS A 133 -12.89 9.76 -10.17
CA LYS A 133 -13.63 10.60 -9.21
C LYS A 133 -14.60 9.72 -8.40
N PRO A 134 -14.85 10.03 -7.12
CA PRO A 134 -15.81 9.28 -6.31
C PRO A 134 -17.20 9.20 -6.98
N HIS A 135 -17.79 8.01 -6.98
CA HIS A 135 -19.14 7.75 -7.50
C HIS A 135 -19.82 6.61 -6.71
N GLU A 136 -21.10 6.36 -6.99
CA GLU A 136 -21.88 5.29 -6.33
C GLU A 136 -21.54 3.90 -6.86
N ILE A 137 -21.78 2.86 -6.06
CA ILE A 137 -21.52 1.47 -6.47
C ILE A 137 -22.47 1.08 -7.61
N GLY A 138 -21.90 0.46 -8.65
CA GLY A 138 -22.65 -0.01 -9.81
C GLY A 138 -22.74 1.01 -10.94
N GLU A 139 -22.27 2.23 -10.73
CA GLU A 139 -22.09 3.23 -11.78
C GLU A 139 -20.67 3.12 -12.38
N ILE A 140 -20.54 3.39 -13.68
CA ILE A 140 -19.24 3.52 -14.34
C ILE A 140 -18.82 4.99 -14.26
N CYS A 141 -17.64 5.27 -13.72
CA CYS A 141 -17.14 6.64 -13.65
C CYS A 141 -16.73 7.17 -15.02
N ASN A 142 -17.40 8.24 -15.46
CA ASN A 142 -17.08 8.93 -16.71
C ASN A 142 -15.97 10.00 -16.54
N GLU A 143 -15.54 10.28 -15.30
CA GLU A 143 -14.52 11.29 -14.99
C GLU A 143 -13.30 10.67 -14.32
N ASN A 144 -12.22 10.60 -15.07
CA ASN A 144 -11.00 9.91 -14.68
C ASN A 144 -9.85 10.91 -14.64
N PHE A 145 -9.05 10.90 -13.59
CA PHE A 145 -7.75 11.52 -13.60
C PHE A 145 -6.72 10.46 -14.01
N ILE A 146 -5.93 10.75 -15.04
CA ILE A 146 -4.86 9.86 -15.45
C ILE A 146 -3.57 10.64 -15.64
N ALA A 147 -2.50 10.09 -15.07
CA ALA A 147 -1.14 10.60 -15.17
C ALA A 147 -0.21 9.50 -15.70
N VAL A 148 0.60 9.86 -16.69
CA VAL A 148 1.71 9.03 -17.22
C VAL A 148 2.99 9.75 -16.89
N ASN A 149 3.87 9.12 -16.14
CA ASN A 149 5.06 9.82 -15.70
C ASN A 149 6.26 8.91 -15.41
N PRO A 150 7.33 8.98 -16.23
CA PRO A 150 8.58 8.30 -15.91
C PRO A 150 9.47 9.02 -14.87
N LEU A 151 9.21 10.30 -14.49
CA LEU A 151 10.19 11.13 -13.75
C LEU A 151 9.67 12.24 -12.81
N VAL A 152 8.38 12.55 -12.73
CA VAL A 152 7.84 13.58 -11.82
C VAL A 152 7.77 13.11 -10.38
N GLU A 153 8.47 13.84 -9.52
CA GLU A 153 7.96 14.22 -8.20
C GLU A 153 6.59 14.86 -8.40
N MET A 154 5.55 14.30 -7.77
CA MET A 154 4.20 14.84 -7.89
C MET A 154 4.21 16.33 -7.47
N PRO A 155 3.74 17.26 -8.32
CA PRO A 155 3.75 18.67 -7.97
C PRO A 155 2.67 18.92 -6.92
N GLY A 156 3.13 19.13 -5.68
CA GLY A 156 2.33 19.15 -4.47
C GLY A 156 2.43 17.82 -3.74
N ASP A 157 2.68 17.89 -2.43
CA ASP A 157 2.59 16.76 -1.49
C ASP A 157 1.35 15.92 -1.82
N LEU A 158 1.53 14.60 -1.92
CA LEU A 158 0.47 13.59 -2.09
C LEU A 158 -0.77 13.93 -1.23
N SER A 159 -0.55 14.49 -0.04
CA SER A 159 -1.58 14.99 0.88
C SER A 159 -2.62 15.90 0.23
N THR A 160 -2.23 16.75 -0.73
CA THR A 160 -3.14 17.72 -1.35
C THR A 160 -4.19 17.02 -2.21
N TRP A 161 -3.82 15.92 -2.88
CA TRP A 161 -4.74 15.11 -3.69
C TRP A 161 -5.47 14.05 -2.87
N MET A 162 -4.83 13.52 -1.83
CA MET A 162 -5.45 12.56 -0.92
C MET A 162 -6.51 13.18 0.01
N ASN A 163 -6.44 14.48 0.26
CA ASN A 163 -7.52 15.22 0.93
C ASN A 163 -8.83 15.22 0.12
N TYR A 164 -8.80 15.05 -1.20
CA TYR A 164 -10.00 15.06 -2.04
C TYR A 164 -10.71 13.70 -2.15
N THR A 165 -10.10 12.58 -1.75
CA THR A 165 -10.60 11.23 -2.08
C THR A 165 -10.80 10.30 -0.89
N THR A 166 -10.97 10.87 0.31
CA THR A 166 -11.19 10.24 1.63
C THR A 166 -9.91 9.87 2.40
N SER A 167 -9.76 10.58 3.54
CA SER A 167 -8.83 10.45 4.66
C SER A 167 -7.37 10.11 4.37
N ARG A 168 -6.52 11.13 4.50
CA ARG A 168 -5.06 11.07 4.71
C ARG A 168 -4.62 9.94 5.66
N ASP A 169 -5.42 9.65 6.68
CA ASP A 169 -5.15 8.59 7.67
C ASP A 169 -5.14 7.17 7.11
N LEU A 170 -5.80 6.96 5.96
CA LEU A 170 -5.97 5.64 5.35
C LEU A 170 -4.91 5.29 4.31
N TYR A 171 -4.15 6.27 3.84
CA TYR A 171 -3.05 6.03 2.90
C TYR A 171 -1.69 6.28 3.57
N ASN A 172 -1.60 7.24 4.51
CA ASN A 172 -0.41 7.41 5.34
C ASN A 172 -0.22 6.25 6.34
N SER A 173 -1.28 5.48 6.63
CA SER A 173 -1.19 4.22 7.37
C SER A 173 -0.92 2.99 6.49
N GLN A 174 -0.81 3.13 5.15
CA GLN A 174 -0.65 1.97 4.28
C GLN A 174 0.50 2.00 3.26
N PHE A 175 0.92 3.16 2.72
CA PHE A 175 1.90 3.15 1.61
C PHE A 175 2.85 4.34 1.49
N ALA A 176 2.73 5.40 2.29
CA ALA A 176 3.58 6.59 2.09
C ALA A 176 5.03 6.42 2.56
N ILE A 177 5.32 5.43 3.40
CA ILE A 177 6.66 5.12 3.90
C ILE A 177 6.72 3.60 3.95
N GLY A 178 7.84 3.03 3.50
CA GLY A 178 8.05 1.58 3.52
C GLY A 178 8.12 1.07 4.94
N ILE A 179 7.00 1.06 5.66
CA ILE A 179 6.73 0.31 6.88
C ILE A 179 5.65 -0.68 6.46
N PRO A 180 5.84 -2.00 6.61
CA PRO A 180 4.87 -2.96 6.14
C PRO A 180 3.56 -2.75 6.91
N GLN A 181 2.44 -2.98 6.24
CA GLN A 181 1.12 -2.86 6.85
C GLN A 181 0.99 -3.67 8.14
N GLU A 182 1.72 -4.78 8.26
CA GLU A 182 1.71 -5.67 9.42
C GLU A 182 2.32 -4.98 10.64
N VAL A 183 3.44 -4.26 10.50
CA VAL A 183 4.01 -3.44 11.58
C VAL A 183 3.04 -2.31 11.95
N ILE A 184 2.46 -1.60 10.97
CA ILE A 184 1.49 -0.52 11.28
C ILE A 184 0.22 -1.06 11.98
N ASN A 185 -0.24 -2.24 11.60
CA ASN A 185 -1.42 -2.86 12.22
C ASN A 185 -1.14 -3.36 13.63
N ASN A 186 0.10 -3.76 13.92
CA ASN A 186 0.52 -4.34 15.19
C ASN A 186 1.12 -3.30 16.15
N VAL A 187 1.50 -2.14 15.63
CA VAL A 187 2.20 -1.08 16.37
C VAL A 187 1.42 0.23 16.26
N GLY A 188 0.94 0.73 17.39
CA GLY A 188 0.34 2.05 17.48
C GLY A 188 1.38 3.17 17.40
N MET A 189 0.97 4.37 17.07
CA MET A 189 1.80 5.57 17.17
C MET A 189 1.04 6.65 17.94
N SER A 190 1.75 7.51 18.67
CA SER A 190 1.19 8.79 19.11
C SER A 190 1.24 9.77 17.92
N GLU A 191 0.33 10.75 17.86
CA GLU A 191 0.29 11.71 16.74
C GLU A 191 1.56 12.59 16.64
N GLY A 192 2.27 12.80 17.76
CA GLY A 192 3.51 13.58 17.79
C GLY A 192 4.73 12.80 17.25
N ASP A 193 4.76 11.49 17.47
CA ASP A 193 5.94 10.67 17.18
C ASP A 193 5.98 10.18 15.73
N MET A 194 4.84 10.19 15.04
CA MET A 194 4.74 9.65 13.68
C MET A 194 5.74 10.34 12.73
N ALA A 195 5.83 11.68 12.73
CA ALA A 195 6.75 12.38 11.83
C ALA A 195 8.22 12.03 12.10
N ALA A 196 8.61 11.91 13.37
CA ALA A 196 9.97 11.57 13.77
C ALA A 196 10.33 10.12 13.42
N VAL A 197 9.45 9.16 13.71
CA VAL A 197 9.62 7.74 13.34
C VAL A 197 9.76 7.58 11.83
N GLN A 198 8.93 8.29 11.08
CA GLN A 198 8.95 8.31 9.63
C GLN A 198 10.26 8.84 9.06
N GLU A 199 10.74 9.96 9.60
CA GLU A 199 12.02 10.54 9.22
C GLU A 199 13.19 9.61 9.57
N PHE A 200 13.17 9.00 10.75
CA PHE A 200 14.18 8.07 11.22
C PHE A 200 14.30 6.83 10.31
N ILE A 201 13.18 6.15 10.02
CA ILE A 201 13.16 4.97 9.15
C ILE A 201 13.61 5.33 7.73
N LYS A 202 13.31 6.54 7.25
CA LYS A 202 13.82 7.02 5.95
C LYS A 202 15.33 7.20 5.94
N LYS A 203 15.94 7.63 7.06
CA LYS A 203 17.39 7.75 7.22
C LYS A 203 18.07 6.37 7.37
N GLN A 204 17.36 5.40 7.96
CA GLN A 204 17.87 4.07 8.34
C GLN A 204 16.99 2.95 7.73
N PRO A 205 16.96 2.79 6.40
CA PRO A 205 16.02 1.87 5.75
C PRO A 205 16.24 0.39 6.08
N ASP A 206 17.45 0.01 6.49
CA ASP A 206 17.80 -1.34 6.93
C ASP A 206 17.14 -1.72 8.26
N ILE A 207 16.75 -0.76 9.09
CA ILE A 207 16.07 -1.03 10.35
C ILE A 207 14.71 -1.71 10.17
N TYR A 208 14.14 -1.58 8.97
CA TYR A 208 12.87 -2.16 8.58
C TYR A 208 12.80 -3.67 8.81
N ASP A 209 13.84 -4.40 8.38
CA ASP A 209 13.85 -5.86 8.44
C ASP A 209 13.79 -6.34 9.91
N TYR A 210 14.42 -5.57 10.81
CA TYR A 210 14.41 -5.84 12.25
C TYR A 210 13.10 -5.46 12.92
N LEU A 211 12.36 -4.47 12.42
CA LEU A 211 11.06 -4.07 12.99
C LEU A 211 10.02 -5.18 12.87
N ASP A 212 9.94 -5.83 11.71
CA ASP A 212 8.99 -6.91 11.48
C ASP A 212 9.32 -8.14 12.36
N GLU A 213 10.60 -8.50 12.41
CA GLU A 213 11.11 -9.57 13.26
C GLU A 213 10.86 -9.29 14.75
N ALA A 214 11.19 -8.07 15.21
CA ALA A 214 10.99 -7.65 16.60
C ALA A 214 9.52 -7.74 17.00
N VAL A 215 8.61 -7.25 16.16
CA VAL A 215 7.16 -7.32 16.44
C VAL A 215 6.70 -8.77 16.57
N CYS A 216 7.17 -9.67 15.71
CA CYS A 216 6.82 -11.09 15.78
C CYS A 216 7.30 -11.73 17.09
N ILE A 217 8.54 -11.42 17.50
CA ILE A 217 9.13 -11.97 18.73
C ILE A 217 8.45 -11.41 19.96
N ILE A 218 8.20 -10.10 19.99
CA ILE A 218 7.43 -9.46 21.07
C ILE A 218 6.08 -10.14 21.23
N LYS A 219 5.36 -10.43 20.13
CA LYS A 219 4.04 -11.07 20.18
C LYS A 219 4.04 -12.50 20.72
N ASN A 220 5.18 -13.19 20.75
CA ASN A 220 5.29 -14.49 21.43
C ASN A 220 5.25 -14.35 22.96
N TYR A 221 5.72 -13.22 23.48
CA TYR A 221 5.80 -12.94 24.92
C TYR A 221 4.69 -12.02 25.43
N PHE A 222 4.20 -11.15 24.56
CA PHE A 222 3.23 -10.09 24.79
C PHE A 222 2.14 -10.15 23.70
N ASP A 223 1.30 -11.18 23.77
CA ASP A 223 0.33 -11.54 22.73
C ASP A 223 -0.75 -10.48 22.50
N LYS A 224 -1.19 -9.80 23.56
CA LYS A 224 -2.34 -8.88 23.55
C LYS A 224 -1.96 -7.42 23.69
N GLU A 225 -0.74 -7.16 24.12
CA GLU A 225 -0.24 -5.84 24.44
C GLU A 225 -0.08 -5.00 23.18
N ARG A 226 -0.25 -3.69 23.36
CA ARG A 226 -0.07 -2.72 22.28
C ARG A 226 1.39 -2.33 22.24
N ILE A 227 2.02 -2.50 21.08
CA ILE A 227 3.37 -2.00 20.82
C ILE A 227 3.21 -0.58 20.28
N THR A 228 4.12 0.35 20.61
CA THR A 228 4.20 1.67 19.97
C THR A 228 5.62 2.01 19.54
N LEU A 229 5.78 2.85 18.51
CA LEU A 229 7.09 3.36 18.10
C LEU A 229 7.29 4.80 18.59
N GLU A 230 8.50 5.08 19.07
CA GLU A 230 8.94 6.40 19.51
C GLU A 230 10.39 6.63 19.10
N VAL A 231 10.74 7.82 18.62
CA VAL A 231 12.14 8.18 18.36
C VAL A 231 12.62 9.10 19.46
N ILE A 232 13.67 8.68 20.16
CA ILE A 232 14.33 9.46 21.19
C ILE A 232 15.69 9.90 20.66
N ASN A 233 16.00 11.18 20.81
CA ASN A 233 17.33 11.72 20.53
C ASN A 233 18.08 11.83 21.86
N ASP A 234 19.18 11.09 21.99
CA ASP A 234 20.07 11.22 23.13
C ASP A 234 20.98 12.46 22.96
N PRO A 235 20.77 13.52 23.76
CA PRO A 235 21.54 14.76 23.62
C PRO A 235 23.02 14.59 23.98
N GLU A 236 23.42 13.53 24.68
CA GLU A 236 24.82 13.29 25.04
C GLU A 236 25.63 12.70 23.89
N TYR A 237 24.98 11.94 23.02
CA TYR A 237 25.64 11.21 21.93
C TYR A 237 25.22 11.68 20.52
N ASP A 238 24.28 12.62 20.42
CA ASP A 238 23.70 13.10 19.14
C ASP A 238 23.22 11.92 18.27
N LYS A 239 22.61 10.93 18.92
CA LYS A 239 22.17 9.67 18.31
C LYS A 239 20.66 9.55 18.43
N GLU A 240 19.99 9.45 17.28
CA GLU A 240 18.57 9.08 17.22
C GLU A 240 18.45 7.57 17.45
N THR A 241 17.49 7.17 18.30
CA THR A 241 17.18 5.76 18.61
C THR A 241 15.69 5.52 18.47
N LEU A 242 15.32 4.43 17.81
CA LEU A 242 13.93 3.99 17.68
C LEU A 242 13.56 3.00 18.79
N PHE A 243 12.55 3.33 19.57
CA PHE A 243 12.02 2.51 20.64
C PHE A 243 10.75 1.77 20.20
N LEU A 244 10.68 0.47 20.46
CA LEU A 244 9.46 -0.34 20.46
C LEU A 244 8.95 -0.44 21.90
N CYS A 245 8.04 0.45 22.24
CA CYS A 245 7.46 0.53 23.57
C CYS A 245 6.27 -0.42 23.69
N ILE A 246 6.37 -1.42 24.57
CA ILE A 246 5.31 -2.38 24.86
C ILE A 246 4.45 -1.83 25.99
N LYS A 247 3.22 -1.41 25.69
CA LYS A 247 2.25 -0.96 26.69
C LYS A 247 1.57 -2.16 27.33
N THR A 248 1.80 -2.37 28.62
CA THR A 248 1.34 -3.58 29.32
C THR A 248 0.79 -3.26 30.71
N ASP A 249 -0.40 -3.76 31.01
CA ASP A 249 -0.99 -3.73 32.36
C ASP A 249 -0.50 -4.89 33.25
N ARG A 250 0.53 -5.63 32.81
CA ARG A 250 1.11 -6.73 33.58
C ARG A 250 1.84 -6.22 34.81
N ASP A 251 2.04 -7.14 35.75
CA ASP A 251 2.98 -6.91 36.84
C ASP A 251 4.37 -6.60 36.30
N LEU A 252 5.01 -5.55 36.83
CA LEU A 252 6.28 -5.04 36.33
C LEU A 252 7.38 -6.11 36.35
N ASP A 253 7.43 -6.97 37.38
CA ASP A 253 8.44 -8.02 37.46
C ASP A 253 8.20 -9.12 36.42
N ASP A 254 6.94 -9.43 36.08
CA ASP A 254 6.62 -10.35 34.97
C ASP A 254 6.98 -9.73 33.62
N ALA A 255 6.64 -8.47 33.39
CA ALA A 255 6.96 -7.74 32.16
C ALA A 255 8.47 -7.67 31.92
N LEU A 256 9.26 -7.31 32.94
CA LEU A 256 10.72 -7.27 32.86
C LEU A 256 11.34 -8.65 32.60
N LYS A 257 10.80 -9.72 33.22
CA LYS A 257 11.28 -11.09 32.94
C LYS A 257 11.03 -11.51 31.49
N ARG A 258 9.90 -11.10 30.90
CA ARG A 258 9.57 -11.36 29.49
C ARG A 258 10.42 -10.53 28.54
N LEU A 259 10.61 -9.25 28.83
CA LEU A 259 11.50 -8.38 28.06
C LEU A 259 12.92 -8.96 28.03
N LYS A 260 13.44 -9.37 29.19
CA LYS A 260 14.74 -10.03 29.28
C LYS A 260 14.84 -11.29 28.40
N LYS A 261 13.75 -12.04 28.22
CA LYS A 261 13.74 -13.21 27.33
C LYS A 261 13.84 -12.81 25.86
N ILE A 262 13.18 -11.72 25.47
CA ILE A 262 13.33 -11.15 24.13
C ILE A 262 14.78 -10.70 23.90
N ASP A 263 15.40 -10.05 24.89
CA ASP A 263 16.79 -9.61 24.78
C ASP A 263 17.74 -10.79 24.60
N GLU A 264 17.59 -11.82 25.43
CA GLU A 264 18.41 -13.03 25.43
C GLU A 264 18.28 -13.86 24.13
N GLU A 265 17.08 -13.91 23.54
CA GLU A 265 16.80 -14.76 22.38
C GLU A 265 16.95 -14.05 21.04
N TRP A 266 16.90 -12.72 21.02
CA TRP A 266 16.90 -11.95 19.77
C TRP A 266 17.84 -10.77 19.80
N LEU A 267 17.70 -9.85 20.75
CA LEU A 267 18.43 -8.58 20.71
C LEU A 267 19.95 -8.78 20.75
N PHE A 268 20.43 -9.74 21.55
CA PHE A 268 21.86 -10.01 21.67
C PHE A 268 22.50 -10.51 20.37
N ASP A 269 21.76 -11.25 19.53
CA ASP A 269 22.25 -11.68 18.23
C ASP A 269 22.29 -10.53 17.22
N LYS A 270 21.57 -9.42 17.49
CA LYS A 270 21.41 -8.28 16.60
C LYS A 270 22.15 -7.01 17.04
N ILE A 271 22.75 -7.00 18.22
CA ILE A 271 23.28 -5.79 18.85
C ILE A 271 24.36 -5.10 18.00
N GLU A 272 25.24 -5.88 17.36
CA GLU A 272 26.30 -5.34 16.49
C GLU A 272 25.73 -4.76 15.18
N GLU A 273 24.68 -5.37 14.63
CA GLU A 273 24.03 -4.92 13.38
C GLU A 273 23.17 -3.68 13.62
N LEU A 274 22.47 -3.63 14.75
CA LEU A 274 21.59 -2.55 15.11
C LEU A 274 22.36 -1.31 15.58
N ASP A 275 23.54 -1.46 16.19
CA ASP A 275 24.33 -0.34 16.74
C ASP A 275 23.44 0.62 17.54
N ASP A 276 22.71 0.09 18.52
CA ASP A 276 21.72 0.77 19.38
C ASP A 276 20.61 1.57 18.65
N ARG A 277 20.45 1.44 17.33
CA ARG A 277 19.42 2.19 16.58
C ARG A 277 18.00 1.73 16.91
N LEU A 278 17.86 0.54 17.50
CA LEU A 278 16.60 -0.09 17.85
C LEU A 278 16.64 -0.61 19.28
N VAL A 279 15.68 -0.21 20.10
CA VAL A 279 15.54 -0.64 21.49
C VAL A 279 14.10 -1.13 21.72
N ILE A 280 13.93 -2.20 22.50
CA ILE A 280 12.62 -2.64 22.98
C ILE A 280 12.51 -2.25 24.45
N ASP A 281 11.42 -1.58 24.81
CA ASP A 281 11.17 -1.14 26.18
C ASP A 281 9.73 -1.43 26.61
N ILE A 282 9.47 -1.42 27.91
CA ILE A 282 8.13 -1.59 28.49
C ILE A 282 7.63 -0.29 29.09
N ILE A 283 6.37 0.03 28.81
CA ILE A 283 5.67 1.15 29.43
C ILE A 283 4.51 0.58 30.24
N PRO A 284 4.49 0.77 31.57
CA PRO A 284 3.39 0.35 32.44
C PRO A 284 2.13 1.21 32.27
#